data_AF-A0AAW9FVL6-F1
#
_entry.id   AF-A0AAW9FVL6-F1
#
_cell.length_a   1.000
_cell.length_b   1.000
_cell.length_c   1.000
_cell.angle_alpha   90.00
_cell.angle_beta   90.00
_cell.angle_gamma   90.00
#
_symmetry.space_group_name_H-M   'P 1'
#
loop_
_entity.id
_entity.type
_entity.pdbx_description
1 polymer ?
#
loop_
_entity_poly.entity_id
_entity_poly.type
_entity_poly.pdbx_seq_one_letter_code
_entity_poly.pdbx_strand_id
1 'polypeptide(L)'
;MNNTILNRKAYKYALKLQMRKQYPATIICAGKSYFKKIERSQPISPLILTSKLREKLISIGDLFSKQNGNFIGCCSEVNAANYVLLKLPYLNLNEIIFSPAIRPRTMQKIPTCKNCQITFS
;
A
#
# COMPACT_ATOMS: atom_id res chain seq x y z
N MET A 1 -13.74 -6.41 -10.15
CA MET A 1 -13.00 -6.15 -11.42
C MET A 1 -11.50 -6.31 -11.18
N ASN A 2 -10.88 -7.34 -11.76
CA ASN A 2 -9.42 -7.52 -11.70
C ASN A 2 -8.74 -6.44 -12.53
N ASN A 3 -8.18 -5.40 -11.90
CA ASN A 3 -7.51 -4.32 -12.61
C ASN A 3 -6.15 -4.82 -13.15
N THR A 4 -6.17 -5.38 -14.36
CA THR A 4 -5.07 -6.12 -14.99
C THR A 4 -3.79 -5.30 -15.09
N ILE A 5 -3.89 -3.98 -15.24
CA ILE A 5 -2.72 -3.09 -15.34
C ILE A 5 -1.98 -2.97 -14.01
N LEU A 6 -2.70 -2.76 -12.89
CA LEU A 6 -2.06 -2.65 -11.56
C LEU A 6 -1.40 -3.98 -11.20
N ASN A 7 -2.08 -5.09 -11.47
CA ASN A 7 -1.56 -6.44 -11.23
C ASN A 7 -0.29 -6.70 -12.02
N ARG A 8 -0.28 -6.38 -13.33
CA ARG A 8 0.90 -6.54 -14.19
C ARG A 8 2.06 -5.67 -13.72
N LYS A 9 1.80 -4.43 -13.30
CA LYS A 9 2.82 -3.51 -12.77
C LYS A 9 3.43 -4.03 -11.48
N ALA A 10 2.62 -4.46 -10.52
CA ALA A 10 3.08 -5.05 -9.27
C ALA A 10 3.92 -6.31 -9.53
N TYR A 11 3.43 -7.23 -10.37
CA TYR A 11 4.13 -8.47 -10.68
C TYR A 11 5.50 -8.24 -11.34
N LYS A 12 5.57 -7.36 -12.36
CA LYS A 12 6.84 -7.02 -13.02
C LYS A 12 7.86 -6.41 -12.03
N TYR A 13 7.38 -5.59 -11.09
CA TYR A 13 8.25 -5.00 -10.07
C TYR A 13 8.71 -6.01 -9.02
N ALA A 14 7.84 -6.92 -8.59
CA ALA A 14 8.20 -8.01 -7.69
C ALA A 14 9.30 -8.90 -8.29
N LEU A 15 9.20 -9.27 -9.57
CA LEU A 15 10.26 -10.01 -10.28
C LEU A 15 11.59 -9.23 -10.29
N LYS A 16 11.55 -7.92 -10.56
CA LYS A 16 12.75 -7.06 -10.54
C LYS A 16 13.41 -7.04 -9.16
N LEU A 17 12.63 -7.00 -8.07
CA LEU A 17 13.16 -7.06 -6.71
C LEU A 17 13.74 -8.44 -6.38
N GLN A 18 13.09 -9.51 -6.82
CA GLN A 18 13.56 -10.88 -6.63
C GLN A 18 14.92 -11.09 -7.29
N MET A 19 15.10 -10.66 -8.55
CA MET A 19 16.38 -10.70 -9.26
C MET A 19 17.48 -9.90 -8.53
N ARG A 20 17.11 -8.80 -7.89
CA ARG A 20 18.02 -7.93 -7.13
C ARG A 20 18.26 -8.39 -5.69
N LYS A 21 17.67 -9.51 -5.28
CA LYS A 21 17.70 -10.02 -3.89
C LYS A 21 17.24 -8.99 -2.85
N GLN A 22 16.29 -8.12 -3.22
CA GLN A 22 15.67 -7.15 -2.32
C GLN A 22 14.31 -7.67 -1.86
N TYR A 23 14.13 -7.84 -0.55
CA TYR A 23 12.98 -8.55 -0.01
C TYR A 23 12.20 -7.71 1.02
N PRO A 24 11.49 -6.65 0.59
CA PRO A 24 10.47 -6.06 1.44
C PRO A 24 9.39 -7.10 1.76
N ALA A 25 8.68 -6.93 2.87
CA ALA A 25 7.64 -7.87 3.29
C ALA A 25 6.55 -8.02 2.23
N THR A 26 6.11 -6.90 1.66
CA THR A 26 5.15 -6.84 0.54
C THR A 26 5.45 -5.67 -0.40
N ILE A 27 4.98 -5.80 -1.64
CA ILE A 27 4.83 -4.70 -2.60
C ILE A 27 3.40 -4.67 -3.13
N ILE A 28 2.94 -3.50 -3.53
CA ILE A 28 1.62 -3.33 -4.12
C ILE A 28 1.64 -2.21 -5.15
N CYS A 29 0.70 -2.24 -6.10
CA CYS A 29 0.41 -1.11 -6.95
C CYS A 29 -0.96 -0.54 -6.58
N ALA A 30 -1.01 0.74 -6.23
CA ALA A 30 -2.26 1.48 -6.00
C ALA A 30 -2.48 2.52 -7.10
N GLY A 31 -3.73 2.87 -7.37
CA GLY A 31 -4.03 3.93 -8.32
C GLY A 31 -5.52 4.14 -8.56
N LYS A 32 -5.80 5.22 -9.29
CA LYS A 32 -7.14 5.55 -9.80
C LYS A 32 -6.97 6.34 -11.11
N SER A 33 -7.84 6.10 -12.07
CA SER A 33 -7.80 6.77 -13.39
C SER A 33 -6.41 6.64 -14.05
N TYR A 34 -5.78 7.77 -14.38
CA TYR A 34 -4.47 7.81 -15.03
C TYR A 34 -3.31 7.49 -14.07
N PHE A 35 -3.40 7.86 -12.79
CA PHE A 35 -2.28 7.75 -11.85
C PHE A 35 -2.17 6.36 -11.20
N LYS A 36 -0.95 5.82 -11.20
CA LYS A 36 -0.63 4.47 -10.72
C LYS A 36 0.75 4.49 -10.09
N LYS A 37 0.85 4.06 -8.83
CA LYS A 37 2.09 4.05 -8.06
C LYS A 37 2.34 2.66 -7.49
N ILE A 38 3.58 2.21 -7.57
CA ILE A 38 4.06 1.00 -6.90
C ILE A 38 4.81 1.45 -5.67
N GLU A 39 4.54 0.80 -4.53
CA GLU A 39 5.31 1.01 -3.30
C GLU A 39 5.54 -0.30 -2.55
N ARG A 40 6.53 -0.26 -1.67
CA ARG A 40 6.94 -1.37 -0.80
C ARG A 40 6.50 -1.13 0.64
N SER A 41 6.40 -2.21 1.41
CA SER A 41 6.26 -2.14 2.86
C SER A 41 7.52 -1.50 3.48
N GLN A 42 7.36 -0.37 4.14
CA GLN A 42 8.39 0.35 4.90
C GLN A 42 7.67 1.36 5.81
N PRO A 43 8.29 1.78 6.93
CA PRO A 43 7.73 2.85 7.76
C PRO A 43 7.51 4.11 6.92
N ILE A 44 6.28 4.63 6.89
CA ILE A 44 5.98 5.90 6.24
C ILE A 44 6.57 7.05 7.04
N SER A 45 7.11 8.08 6.39
CA SER A 45 7.51 9.29 7.11
C SER A 45 6.25 10.07 7.52
N PRO A 46 6.09 10.43 8.81
CA PRO A 46 4.94 11.21 9.27
C PRO A 46 4.82 12.58 8.59
N LEU A 47 5.95 13.14 8.14
CA LEU A 47 6.03 14.47 7.51
C LEU A 47 5.42 14.52 6.11
N ILE A 48 5.33 13.38 5.42
CA ILE A 48 4.81 13.30 4.04
C ILE A 48 3.40 12.71 3.99
N LEU A 49 2.83 12.36 5.15
CA LEU A 49 1.55 11.68 5.24
C LEU A 49 0.41 12.69 5.02
N THR A 50 -0.45 12.41 4.05
CA THR A 50 -1.66 13.22 3.83
C THR A 50 -2.57 13.21 5.05
N SER A 51 -3.21 14.34 5.36
CA SER A 51 -4.09 14.49 6.54
C SER A 51 -5.18 13.42 6.59
N LYS A 52 -5.88 13.21 5.47
CA LYS A 52 -6.92 12.17 5.31
C LYS A 52 -6.43 10.77 5.73
N LEU A 53 -5.24 10.39 5.25
CA LEU A 53 -4.67 9.08 5.56
C LEU A 53 -4.19 9.01 7.00
N ARG A 54 -3.59 10.09 7.52
CA ARG A 54 -3.11 10.21 8.89
C ARG A 54 -4.25 10.06 9.89
N GLU A 55 -5.33 10.80 9.72
CA GLU A 55 -6.51 10.77 10.59
C GLU A 55 -7.10 9.36 10.68
N LYS A 56 -7.24 8.69 9.53
CA LYS A 56 -7.76 7.32 9.50
C LYS A 56 -6.82 6.31 10.18
N LEU A 57 -5.51 6.44 10.00
CA LEU A 57 -4.55 5.57 10.67
C LEU A 57 -4.54 5.78 12.19
N ILE A 58 -4.56 7.04 12.63
CA ILE A 58 -4.61 7.39 14.06
C ILE A 58 -5.92 6.93 14.71
N SER A 59 -7.03 6.90 13.97
CA SER A 59 -8.30 6.34 14.49
C SER A 59 -8.24 4.84 14.81
N ILE A 60 -7.26 4.11 14.26
CA ILE A 60 -7.01 2.69 14.58
C ILE A 60 -6.07 2.57 15.78
N GLY A 61 -5.13 3.50 15.92
CA GLY A 61 -4.16 3.56 17.01
C GLY A 61 -2.93 4.38 16.63
N ASP A 62 -1.95 4.46 17.52
CA ASP A 62 -0.74 5.26 17.30
C ASP A 62 0.07 4.77 16.10
N LEU A 63 0.64 5.70 15.33
CA LEU A 63 1.54 5.37 14.22
C LEU A 63 2.72 4.54 14.74
N PHE A 64 3.10 3.52 13.96
CA PHE A 64 4.15 2.56 14.32
C PHE A 64 3.88 1.70 15.56
N SER A 65 2.69 1.79 16.15
CA SER A 65 2.23 0.82 17.14
C SER A 65 1.72 -0.45 16.46
N LYS A 66 1.81 -1.58 17.17
CA LYS A 66 1.31 -2.87 16.66
C LYS A 66 -0.17 -3.00 17.00
N GLN A 67 -1.01 -3.03 15.97
CA GLN A 67 -2.45 -3.25 16.09
C GLN A 67 -2.89 -4.32 15.10
N ASN A 68 -3.84 -5.18 15.49
CA ASN A 68 -4.33 -6.30 14.65
C ASN A 68 -3.19 -7.14 14.00
N GLY A 69 -2.09 -7.34 14.75
CA GLY A 69 -0.93 -8.10 14.32
C GLY A 69 0.09 -7.38 13.42
N ASN A 70 -0.19 -6.15 12.96
CA ASN A 70 0.70 -5.39 12.07
C ASN A 70 0.98 -3.97 12.58
N PHE A 71 2.11 -3.39 12.19
CA PHE A 71 2.43 -2.00 12.52
C PHE A 71 1.61 -1.03 11.67
N ILE A 72 0.97 -0.06 12.32
CA ILE A 72 0.23 1.01 11.65
C ILE A 72 1.22 1.91 10.88
N GLY A 73 0.94 2.19 9.61
CA GLY A 73 1.77 3.08 8.79
C GLY A 73 2.92 2.39 8.03
N CYS A 74 3.14 1.08 8.19
CA CYS A 74 4.25 0.37 7.54
C CYS A 74 3.86 -0.43 6.29
N CYS A 75 2.56 -0.57 6.03
CA CYS A 75 2.05 -1.40 4.93
C CYS A 75 2.32 -0.77 3.56
N SER A 76 2.55 -1.62 2.56
CA SER A 76 2.72 -1.20 1.15
C SER A 76 1.53 -0.39 0.64
N GLU A 77 0.33 -0.74 1.07
CA GLU A 77 -0.95 -0.12 0.78
C GLU A 77 -0.97 1.34 1.23
N VAL A 78 -0.54 1.59 2.47
CA VAL A 78 -0.46 2.93 3.05
C VAL A 78 0.52 3.79 2.28
N ASN A 79 1.72 3.27 1.99
CA ASN A 79 2.72 4.00 1.21
C ASN A 79 2.22 4.33 -0.19
N ALA A 80 1.63 3.35 -0.89
CA ALA A 80 1.11 3.55 -2.25
C ALA A 80 -0.05 4.55 -2.25
N ALA A 81 -0.99 4.41 -1.31
CA ALA A 81 -2.15 5.29 -1.18
C ALA A 81 -1.75 6.73 -0.89
N ASN A 82 -0.73 6.95 -0.05
CA ASN A 82 -0.25 8.30 0.26
C ASN A 82 0.18 9.05 -1.02
N TYR A 83 0.94 8.40 -1.90
CA TYR A 83 1.31 9.00 -3.19
C TYR A 83 0.12 9.23 -4.12
N VAL A 84 -0.88 8.34 -4.10
CA VAL A 84 -2.11 8.52 -4.87
C VAL A 84 -2.87 9.75 -4.38
N LEU A 85 -3.01 9.92 -3.06
CA LEU A 85 -3.69 11.07 -2.46
C LEU A 85 -2.91 12.38 -2.66
N LEU A 86 -1.58 12.34 -2.63
CA LEU A 86 -0.76 13.52 -2.96
C LEU A 86 -1.00 14.00 -4.40
N LYS A 87 -1.22 13.06 -5.34
CA LYS A 87 -1.49 13.41 -6.74
C LYS A 87 -2.96 13.74 -7.02
N LEU A 88 -3.87 13.04 -6.34
CA LEU A 88 -5.32 13.11 -6.52
C LEU A 88 -5.99 13.38 -5.15
N PRO A 89 -5.85 14.60 -4.60
CA PRO A 89 -6.27 14.90 -3.23
C PRO A 89 -7.79 14.87 -3.02
N TYR A 90 -8.56 14.97 -4.10
CA TYR A 90 -10.02 14.87 -4.08
C TYR A 90 -10.52 13.44 -3.80
N LEU A 91 -9.69 12.42 -3.98
CA LEU A 91 -10.10 11.03 -3.76
C LEU A 91 -10.39 10.75 -2.28
N ASN A 92 -11.35 9.86 -2.08
CA ASN A 92 -11.60 9.19 -0.81
C ASN A 92 -10.75 7.92 -0.72
N LEU A 93 -10.48 7.46 0.50
CA LEU A 93 -9.61 6.30 0.76
C LEU A 93 -10.15 5.02 0.09
N ASN A 94 -11.46 4.81 0.13
CA ASN A 94 -12.14 3.65 -0.47
C ASN A 94 -12.22 3.70 -2.00
N GLU A 95 -11.91 4.84 -2.63
CA GLU A 95 -11.91 4.96 -4.09
C GLU A 95 -10.60 4.49 -4.72
N ILE A 96 -9.54 4.36 -3.92
CA ILE A 96 -8.21 3.92 -4.35
C ILE A 96 -8.27 2.43 -4.70
N ILE A 97 -7.84 2.08 -5.91
CA ILE A 97 -7.81 0.69 -6.36
C ILE A 97 -6.42 0.13 -6.10
N PHE A 98 -6.38 -1.07 -5.53
CA PHE A 98 -5.14 -1.79 -5.22
C PHE A 98 -5.03 -3.07 -6.08
N SER A 99 -3.80 -3.41 -6.48
CA SER A 99 -3.46 -4.77 -6.91
C SER A 99 -3.44 -5.71 -5.70
N PRO A 100 -3.40 -7.04 -5.90
CA PRO A 100 -2.95 -7.93 -4.83
C PRO A 100 -1.58 -7.51 -4.32
N ALA A 101 -1.37 -7.57 -3.00
CA ALA A 101 -0.05 -7.44 -2.42
C ALA A 101 0.78 -8.68 -2.76
N ILE A 102 2.03 -8.50 -3.16
CA ILE A 102 2.93 -9.59 -3.54
C ILE A 102 4.12 -9.60 -2.60
N ARG A 103 4.50 -10.78 -2.10
CA ARG A 103 5.76 -10.99 -1.38
C ARG A 103 6.88 -11.29 -2.39
N PRO A 104 7.83 -10.38 -2.66
CA PRO A 104 8.80 -10.57 -3.74
C PRO A 104 9.70 -11.80 -3.60
N ARG A 105 9.97 -12.23 -2.36
CA ARG A 105 10.80 -13.42 -2.08
C ARG A 105 10.19 -14.71 -2.64
N THR A 106 8.88 -14.90 -2.45
CA THR A 106 8.16 -16.14 -2.77
C THR A 106 7.16 -15.99 -3.92
N MET A 107 6.96 -14.76 -4.41
CA MET A 107 5.94 -14.38 -5.40
C MET A 107 4.49 -14.71 -4.99
N GLN A 108 4.26 -15.03 -3.72
CA GLN A 108 2.93 -15.30 -3.18
C GLN A 108 2.12 -14.01 -3.07
N LYS A 109 0.82 -14.12 -3.39
CA LYS A 109 -0.15 -13.08 -3.11
C LYS A 109 -0.50 -13.11 -1.63
N ILE A 110 -0.44 -11.97 -0.98
CA ILE A 110 -0.71 -11.82 0.46
C ILE A 110 -2.08 -11.15 0.61
N PRO A 111 -2.98 -11.67 1.47
CA PRO A 111 -4.24 -11.00 1.76
C PRO A 111 -3.98 -9.66 2.46
N THR A 112 -4.83 -8.68 2.17
CA THR A 112 -4.78 -7.36 2.81
C THR A 112 -4.92 -7.50 4.32
N CYS A 113 -4.05 -6.83 5.09
CA CYS A 113 -4.10 -6.91 6.55
C CYS A 113 -5.31 -6.18 7.13
N LYS A 114 -5.73 -6.54 8.34
CA LYS A 114 -6.90 -5.94 9.02
C LYS A 114 -6.81 -4.42 9.16
N ASN A 115 -5.63 -3.87 9.47
CA ASN A 115 -5.44 -2.41 9.56
C ASN A 115 -5.72 -1.73 8.20
N CYS A 116 -5.22 -2.30 7.10
CA CYS A 116 -5.47 -1.76 5.76
C CYS A 116 -6.92 -1.96 5.34
N GLN A 117 -7.55 -3.07 5.71
CA GLN A 117 -9.00 -3.25 5.50
C GLN A 117 -9.77 -2.12 6.18
N ILE A 118 -9.56 -1.87 7.47
CA ILE A 118 -10.24 -0.77 8.20
C ILE A 118 -9.94 0.60 7.57
N THR A 119 -8.73 0.81 7.05
CA THR A 119 -8.32 2.10 6.46
C THR A 119 -8.99 2.37 5.11
N PHE A 120 -9.16 1.35 4.28
CA PHE A 120 -9.59 1.50 2.87
C PHE A 120 -10.96 0.88 2.56
N SER A 121 -11.70 0.41 3.58
CA SER A 121 -13.11 -0.02 3.45
C SER A 121 -14.05 1.17 3.45
#